data_AF-A0A8B8ZX04-F1
#
_entry.id   AF-A0A8B8ZX04-F1
#
_cell.length_a   1.000
_cell.length_b   1.000
_cell.length_c   1.000
_cell.angle_alpha   90.00
_cell.angle_beta   90.00
_cell.angle_gamma   90.00
#
_symmetry.space_group_name_H-M   'P 1'
#
loop_
_entity.id
_entity.type
_entity.pdbx_description
1 polymer ?
#
loop_
_entity_poly.entity_id
_entity_poly.type
_entity_poly.pdbx_seq_one_letter_code
_entity_poly.pdbx_strand_id
1 'polypeptide(L)'
;MAGERDSGGAEEDDVDHYAVLGLPSGEEGASLTLKQIEKAYRDQSGLRHPDKRPDEPNATADFGRLRSSFELLKDEPKREFDARLRARRDLALRHSTLSAERRKLAADLDERERAAAAGGKEEVLDPAEQAKRREKKVATELKREFEQFQARMAAEKAAPTSTSGMRRKRRMEGWQHWIRRGF
;
A
#
# COMPACT_ATOMS: atom_id res chain seq x y z
N MET A 1 27.14 14.77 -44.16
CA MET A 1 25.92 15.51 -43.80
C MET A 1 24.79 14.50 -43.67
N ALA A 2 24.61 13.94 -42.47
CA ALA A 2 23.49 13.03 -42.20
C ALA A 2 22.27 13.90 -41.93
N GLY A 3 21.24 13.79 -42.78
CA GLY A 3 19.98 14.47 -42.55
C GLY A 3 19.29 13.88 -41.33
N GLU A 4 19.16 14.70 -40.28
CA GLU A 4 18.22 14.49 -39.18
C GLU A 4 16.82 14.30 -39.77
N ARG A 5 16.38 13.05 -39.82
CA ARG A 5 14.98 12.75 -40.12
C ARG A 5 14.18 13.13 -38.88
N ASP A 6 13.51 14.26 -39.03
CA ASP A 6 12.41 14.77 -38.22
C ASP A 6 11.62 13.63 -37.55
N SER A 7 11.81 13.50 -36.24
CA SER A 7 11.06 12.61 -35.36
C SER A 7 9.73 13.22 -34.92
N GLY A 8 9.28 14.33 -35.52
CA GLY A 8 8.06 15.04 -35.16
C GLY A 8 6.76 14.36 -35.60
N GLY A 9 6.79 13.50 -36.63
CA GLY A 9 5.56 12.93 -37.20
C GLY A 9 4.82 11.94 -36.29
N ALA A 10 5.53 11.13 -35.51
CA ALA A 10 4.91 10.06 -34.72
C ALA A 10 4.17 10.55 -33.47
N GLU A 11 4.57 11.70 -32.92
CA GLU A 11 3.91 12.31 -31.76
C GLU A 11 2.70 13.16 -32.17
N GLU A 12 2.65 13.67 -33.40
CA GLU A 12 1.50 14.42 -33.90
C GLU A 12 0.31 13.51 -34.17
N ASP A 13 0.53 12.31 -34.72
CA ASP A 13 -0.53 11.33 -35.02
C ASP A 13 -1.25 10.78 -33.77
N ASP A 14 -0.63 10.91 -32.59
CA ASP A 14 -1.10 10.34 -31.33
C ASP A 14 -1.83 11.35 -30.44
N VAL A 15 -2.10 12.57 -30.94
CA VAL A 15 -2.81 13.63 -30.21
C VAL A 15 -4.29 13.65 -30.58
N ASP A 16 -5.17 13.90 -29.61
CA ASP A 16 -6.60 14.14 -29.89
C ASP A 16 -6.78 15.53 -30.52
N HIS A 17 -6.71 15.60 -31.85
CA HIS A 17 -6.80 16.84 -32.61
C HIS A 17 -8.13 17.58 -32.44
N TYR A 18 -9.23 16.87 -32.19
CA TYR A 18 -10.51 17.52 -31.87
C TYR A 18 -10.40 18.30 -30.57
N ALA A 19 -9.78 17.72 -29.54
CA ALA A 19 -9.57 18.38 -28.26
C ALA A 19 -8.66 19.62 -28.38
N VAL A 20 -7.64 19.58 -29.24
CA VAL A 20 -6.76 20.74 -29.51
C VAL A 20 -7.53 21.92 -30.10
N LEU A 21 -8.53 21.65 -30.93
CA LEU A 21 -9.45 22.63 -31.52
C LEU A 21 -10.63 23.00 -30.59
N GLY A 22 -10.73 22.38 -29.42
CA GLY A 22 -11.85 22.58 -28.49
C GLY A 22 -13.17 21.99 -28.98
N LEU A 23 -13.11 20.92 -29.78
CA LEU A 23 -14.24 20.21 -30.35
C LEU A 23 -14.48 18.88 -29.61
N PRO A 24 -15.72 18.36 -29.60
CA PRO A 24 -16.00 17.04 -29.06
C PRO A 24 -15.36 15.95 -29.93
N SER A 25 -14.70 14.99 -29.30
CA SER A 25 -14.08 13.85 -29.97
C SER A 25 -15.03 12.64 -30.07
N GLY A 26 -14.78 11.72 -30.99
CA GLY A 26 -15.59 10.50 -31.15
C GLY A 26 -16.70 10.67 -32.20
N GLU A 27 -17.90 10.09 -31.95
CA GLU A 27 -19.00 10.12 -32.94
C GLU A 27 -19.48 11.52 -33.27
N GLU A 28 -19.51 12.40 -32.27
CA GLU A 28 -19.87 13.81 -32.46
C GLU A 28 -18.81 14.54 -33.29
N GLY A 29 -17.52 14.30 -33.04
CA GLY A 29 -16.40 14.85 -33.81
C GLY A 29 -16.40 14.42 -35.28
N ALA A 30 -16.69 13.13 -35.52
CA ALA A 30 -16.82 12.54 -36.84
C ALA A 30 -17.92 13.21 -37.69
N SER A 31 -18.99 13.67 -37.02
CA SER A 31 -20.14 14.32 -37.65
C SER A 31 -19.90 15.80 -37.99
N LEU A 32 -18.82 16.41 -37.48
CA LEU A 32 -18.53 17.82 -37.70
C LEU A 32 -18.24 18.07 -39.18
N THR A 33 -18.73 19.20 -39.67
CA THR A 33 -18.43 19.70 -41.02
C THR A 33 -17.10 20.45 -41.02
N LEU A 34 -16.44 20.53 -42.18
CA LEU A 34 -15.20 21.32 -42.32
C LEU A 34 -15.39 22.78 -41.88
N LYS A 35 -16.56 23.39 -42.15
CA LYS A 35 -16.89 24.75 -41.72
C LYS A 35 -16.86 24.92 -40.19
N GLN A 36 -17.33 23.92 -39.45
CA GLN A 36 -17.30 23.94 -37.98
C GLN A 36 -15.85 23.82 -37.46
N ILE A 37 -15.03 23.00 -38.12
CA ILE A 37 -13.61 22.84 -37.79
C ILE A 37 -12.84 24.13 -38.10
N GLU A 38 -13.06 24.76 -39.25
CA GLU A 38 -12.48 26.06 -39.61
C GLU A 38 -12.87 27.16 -38.63
N LYS A 39 -14.14 27.19 -38.21
CA LYS A 39 -14.62 28.13 -37.20
C LYS A 39 -13.87 27.93 -35.89
N ALA A 40 -13.81 26.70 -35.40
CA ALA A 40 -13.11 26.37 -34.16
C ALA A 40 -11.61 26.71 -34.23
N TYR A 41 -10.95 26.42 -35.37
CA TYR A 41 -9.57 26.81 -35.61
C TYR A 41 -9.37 28.32 -35.52
N ARG A 42 -10.22 29.11 -36.18
CA ARG A 42 -10.14 30.58 -36.12
C ARG A 42 -10.34 31.10 -34.69
N ASP A 43 -11.31 30.54 -33.98
CA ASP A 43 -11.63 30.94 -32.61
C ASP A 43 -10.43 30.60 -31.67
N GLN A 44 -9.87 29.38 -31.76
CA GLN A 44 -8.70 28.97 -30.99
C GLN A 44 -7.42 29.73 -31.36
N SER A 45 -7.24 30.01 -32.65
CA SER A 45 -6.10 30.77 -33.17
C SER A 45 -6.08 32.18 -32.55
N GLY A 46 -7.24 32.85 -32.53
CA GLY A 46 -7.37 34.17 -31.92
C GLY A 46 -7.08 34.22 -30.41
N LEU A 47 -7.30 33.12 -29.70
CA LEU A 47 -7.04 32.97 -28.25
C LEU A 47 -5.59 32.61 -27.95
N ARG A 48 -4.99 31.73 -28.76
CA ARG A 48 -3.68 31.12 -28.48
C ARG A 48 -2.52 31.71 -29.27
N HIS A 49 -2.77 32.75 -30.09
CA HIS A 49 -1.75 33.39 -30.92
C HIS A 49 -0.55 33.89 -30.09
N PRO A 50 0.70 33.62 -30.51
CA PRO A 50 1.90 34.00 -29.77
C PRO A 50 2.05 35.52 -29.56
N ASP A 51 1.57 36.34 -30.52
CA ASP A 51 1.56 37.82 -30.41
C ASP A 51 0.80 38.33 -29.16
N LYS A 52 -0.24 37.60 -28.73
CA LYS A 52 -1.03 37.94 -27.54
C LYS A 52 -0.52 37.28 -26.27
N ARG A 53 0.46 36.37 -26.39
CA ARG A 53 1.03 35.58 -25.28
C ARG A 53 2.57 35.64 -25.30
N PRO A 54 3.19 36.83 -25.27
CA PRO A 54 4.65 36.96 -25.32
C PRO A 54 5.36 36.37 -24.09
N ASP A 55 4.67 36.29 -22.96
CA ASP A 55 5.23 35.78 -21.69
C ASP A 55 5.27 34.25 -21.60
N GLU A 56 4.61 33.56 -22.55
CA GLU A 56 4.48 32.11 -22.55
C GLU A 56 5.52 31.47 -23.48
N PRO A 57 6.56 30.80 -22.94
CA PRO A 57 7.65 30.26 -23.75
C PRO A 57 7.19 29.19 -24.75
N ASN A 58 6.06 28.54 -24.47
CA ASN A 58 5.48 27.49 -25.30
C ASN A 58 4.41 27.99 -26.28
N ALA A 59 4.12 29.29 -26.35
CA ALA A 59 3.03 29.82 -27.17
C ALA A 59 3.20 29.50 -28.67
N THR A 60 4.42 29.57 -29.20
CA THR A 60 4.73 29.23 -30.59
C THR A 60 4.51 27.74 -30.87
N ALA A 61 4.99 26.87 -29.97
CA ALA A 61 4.83 25.42 -30.11
C ALA A 61 3.35 25.00 -30.00
N ASP A 62 2.60 25.61 -29.09
CA ASP A 62 1.16 25.41 -28.97
C ASP A 62 0.40 25.83 -30.23
N PHE A 63 0.77 26.96 -30.82
CA PHE A 63 0.17 27.43 -32.06
C PHE A 63 0.51 26.53 -33.25
N GLY A 64 1.75 26.02 -33.31
CA GLY A 64 2.16 24.99 -34.26
C GLY A 64 1.28 23.75 -34.15
N ARG A 65 1.10 23.21 -32.95
CA ARG A 65 0.21 22.05 -32.69
C ARG A 65 -1.23 22.30 -33.11
N LEU A 66 -1.77 23.50 -32.85
CA LEU A 66 -3.11 23.88 -33.28
C LEU A 66 -3.25 23.87 -34.81
N ARG A 67 -2.23 24.38 -35.52
CA ARG A 67 -2.19 24.40 -36.97
C ARG A 67 -2.08 22.99 -37.56
N SER A 68 -1.13 22.17 -37.09
CA SER A 68 -0.98 20.78 -37.55
C SER A 68 -2.28 19.98 -37.34
N SER A 69 -2.93 20.16 -36.19
CA SER A 69 -4.21 19.50 -35.89
C SER A 69 -5.33 19.89 -36.85
N PHE A 70 -5.38 21.16 -37.27
CA PHE A 70 -6.35 21.62 -38.26
C PHE A 70 -6.07 21.06 -39.65
N GLU A 71 -4.80 21.03 -40.08
CA GLU A 71 -4.38 20.49 -41.37
C GLU A 71 -4.73 18.98 -41.45
N LEU A 72 -4.47 18.21 -40.38
CA LEU A 72 -4.78 16.79 -40.33
C LEU A 72 -6.29 16.50 -40.39
N LEU A 73 -7.11 17.21 -39.60
CA LEU A 73 -8.58 17.04 -39.64
C LEU A 73 -9.23 17.52 -40.94
N LYS A 74 -8.51 18.32 -41.73
CA LYS A 74 -8.95 18.81 -43.04
C LYS A 74 -8.65 17.78 -44.14
N ASP A 75 -7.47 17.17 -44.11
CA ASP A 75 -6.96 16.33 -45.20
C ASP A 75 -7.24 14.82 -45.01
N GLU A 76 -7.32 14.32 -43.76
CA GLU A 76 -7.54 12.88 -43.50
C GLU A 76 -9.04 12.51 -43.43
N PRO A 77 -9.45 11.32 -43.93
CA PRO A 77 -10.79 10.81 -43.66
C PRO A 77 -10.98 10.62 -42.14
N LYS A 78 -11.76 11.52 -41.52
CA LYS A 78 -12.09 11.55 -40.08
C LYS A 78 -12.37 10.18 -39.46
N ARG A 79 -12.98 9.28 -40.24
CA ARG A 79 -13.31 7.90 -39.84
C ARG A 79 -12.09 7.05 -39.47
N GLU A 80 -10.96 7.20 -40.16
CA GLU A 80 -9.74 6.45 -39.87
C GLU A 80 -9.06 6.95 -38.60
N PHE A 81 -8.97 8.27 -38.45
CA PHE A 81 -8.48 8.90 -37.24
C PHE A 81 -9.31 8.50 -36.00
N ASP A 82 -10.64 8.57 -36.10
CA ASP A 82 -11.55 8.14 -35.02
C ASP A 82 -11.38 6.65 -34.67
N ALA A 83 -11.10 5.80 -35.67
CA ALA A 83 -10.85 4.39 -35.44
C ALA A 83 -9.54 4.16 -34.64
N ARG A 84 -8.47 4.91 -34.96
CA ARG A 84 -7.20 4.85 -34.21
C ARG A 84 -7.38 5.32 -32.76
N LEU A 85 -8.07 6.44 -32.55
CA LEU A 85 -8.42 6.96 -31.22
C LEU A 85 -9.22 5.95 -30.38
N ARG A 86 -10.22 5.28 -30.97
CA ARG A 86 -10.97 4.21 -30.30
C ARG A 86 -10.08 3.03 -29.95
N ALA A 87 -9.30 2.53 -30.90
CA ALA A 87 -8.41 1.38 -30.68
C ALA A 87 -7.42 1.63 -29.53
N ARG A 88 -6.90 2.86 -29.41
CA ARG A 88 -6.03 3.26 -28.30
C ARG A 88 -6.76 3.28 -26.96
N ARG A 89 -7.96 3.88 -26.90
CA ARG A 89 -8.80 3.89 -25.69
C ARG A 89 -9.10 2.46 -25.24
N ASP A 90 -9.46 1.59 -26.17
CA ASP A 90 -9.75 0.19 -25.89
C ASP A 90 -8.51 -0.57 -25.39
N LEU A 91 -7.34 -0.33 -26.00
CA LEU A 91 -6.09 -0.92 -25.55
C LEU A 91 -5.73 -0.48 -24.13
N ALA A 92 -5.87 0.82 -23.83
CA ALA A 92 -5.61 1.36 -22.50
C ALA A 92 -6.55 0.77 -21.44
N LEU A 93 -7.85 0.65 -21.77
CA LEU A 93 -8.83 0.00 -20.90
C LEU A 93 -8.47 -1.47 -20.65
N ARG A 94 -8.19 -2.24 -21.70
CA ARG A 94 -7.76 -3.66 -21.56
C ARG A 94 -6.50 -3.80 -20.72
N HIS A 95 -5.51 -2.95 -20.95
CA HIS A 95 -4.29 -2.98 -20.16
C HIS A 95 -4.58 -2.65 -18.68
N SER A 96 -5.45 -1.67 -18.41
CA SER A 96 -5.86 -1.33 -17.05
C SER A 96 -6.58 -2.49 -16.35
N THR A 97 -7.50 -3.18 -17.02
CA THR A 97 -8.24 -4.31 -16.46
C THR A 97 -7.31 -5.49 -16.19
N LEU A 98 -6.48 -5.87 -17.16
CA LEU A 98 -5.48 -6.93 -17.01
C LEU A 98 -4.48 -6.63 -15.88
N SER A 99 -4.07 -5.36 -15.71
CA SER A 99 -3.18 -4.96 -14.61
C SER A 99 -3.85 -5.10 -13.24
N ALA A 100 -5.15 -4.84 -13.15
CA ALA A 100 -5.91 -5.00 -11.92
C ALA A 100 -6.09 -6.49 -11.58
N GLU A 101 -6.43 -7.31 -12.57
CA GLU A 101 -6.54 -8.76 -12.43
C GLU A 101 -5.21 -9.39 -12.03
N ARG A 102 -4.11 -9.01 -12.68
CA ARG A 102 -2.76 -9.50 -12.35
C ARG A 102 -2.38 -9.16 -10.91
N ARG A 103 -2.69 -7.95 -10.44
CA ARG A 103 -2.44 -7.54 -9.04
C ARG A 103 -3.27 -8.35 -8.05
N LYS A 104 -4.54 -8.61 -8.35
CA LYS A 104 -5.41 -9.45 -7.50
C LYS A 104 -4.89 -10.88 -7.40
N LEU A 105 -4.55 -11.49 -8.53
CA LEU A 105 -4.01 -12.85 -8.55
C LEU A 105 -2.67 -12.94 -7.79
N ALA A 106 -1.78 -11.95 -7.99
CA ALA A 106 -0.52 -11.89 -7.26
C ALA A 106 -0.74 -11.77 -5.74
N ALA A 107 -1.71 -10.96 -5.30
CA ALA A 107 -2.05 -10.84 -3.89
C ALA A 107 -2.66 -12.13 -3.31
N ASP A 108 -3.53 -12.82 -4.06
CA ASP A 108 -4.09 -14.12 -3.63
C ASP A 108 -3.00 -15.19 -3.50
N LEU A 109 -2.05 -15.23 -4.43
CA LEU A 109 -0.89 -16.12 -4.36
C LEU A 109 0.00 -15.80 -3.15
N ASP A 110 0.34 -14.52 -2.93
CA ASP A 110 1.16 -14.10 -1.79
C ASP A 110 0.49 -14.41 -0.44
N GLU A 111 -0.84 -14.26 -0.35
CA GLU A 111 -1.62 -14.64 0.83
C GLU A 111 -1.56 -16.14 1.09
N ARG A 112 -1.72 -16.97 0.04
CA ARG A 112 -1.62 -18.44 0.16
C ARG A 112 -0.22 -18.87 0.54
N GLU A 113 0.81 -18.26 -0.05
CA GLU A 113 2.21 -18.53 0.31
C GLU A 113 2.50 -18.15 1.76
N ARG A 114 2.00 -16.99 2.24
CA ARG A 114 2.08 -16.61 3.65
C ARG A 114 1.35 -17.58 4.56
N ALA A 115 0.14 -17.99 4.21
CA ALA A 115 -0.65 -18.93 5.01
C ALA A 115 0.00 -20.32 5.08
N ALA A 116 0.49 -20.83 3.95
CA ALA A 116 1.23 -22.09 3.90
C ALA A 116 2.55 -22.00 4.67
N ALA A 117 3.28 -20.89 4.55
CA ALA A 117 4.49 -20.65 5.32
C ALA A 117 4.20 -20.51 6.82
N ALA A 118 3.06 -19.94 7.23
CA ALA A 118 2.66 -19.84 8.63
C ALA A 118 2.26 -21.22 9.20
N GLY A 119 1.50 -22.01 8.45
CA GLY A 119 1.15 -23.39 8.82
C GLY A 119 2.36 -24.32 8.88
N GLY A 120 3.34 -24.15 7.98
CA GLY A 120 4.61 -24.88 7.99
C GLY A 120 5.60 -24.39 9.05
N LYS A 121 5.50 -23.15 9.53
CA LYS A 121 6.37 -22.62 10.59
C LYS A 121 6.04 -23.18 11.97
N GLU A 122 4.83 -23.66 12.21
CA GLU A 122 4.48 -24.32 13.47
C GLU A 122 5.03 -25.76 13.54
N GLU A 123 5.17 -26.44 12.39
CA GLU A 123 5.69 -27.82 12.32
C GLU A 123 7.21 -27.96 12.11
N VAL A 124 7.94 -26.93 11.64
CA VAL A 124 9.36 -27.07 11.25
C VAL A 124 10.35 -26.42 12.25
N LEU A 125 9.91 -25.95 13.42
CA LEU A 125 10.87 -25.82 14.54
C LEU A 125 11.23 -27.23 15.00
N ASP A 126 12.51 -27.62 14.83
CA ASP A 126 13.08 -28.86 15.37
C ASP A 126 12.49 -29.12 16.76
N PRO A 127 11.88 -30.30 17.02
CA PRO A 127 11.32 -30.64 18.32
C PRO A 127 12.24 -30.27 19.50
N ALA A 128 13.56 -30.35 19.31
CA ALA A 128 14.56 -29.94 20.29
C ALA A 128 14.58 -28.43 20.57
N GLU A 129 14.36 -27.58 19.58
CA GLU A 129 14.28 -26.12 19.75
C GLU A 129 12.96 -25.69 20.40
N GLN A 130 11.84 -26.36 20.06
CA GLN A 130 10.57 -26.14 20.76
C GLN A 130 10.66 -26.53 22.24
N ALA A 131 11.28 -27.67 22.55
CA ALA A 131 11.52 -28.12 23.92
C ALA A 131 12.33 -27.08 24.70
N LYS A 132 13.46 -26.62 24.17
CA LYS A 132 14.30 -25.58 24.80
C LYS A 132 13.55 -24.26 25.02
N ARG A 133 12.69 -23.84 24.08
CA ARG A 133 11.88 -22.62 24.24
C ARG A 133 10.83 -22.79 25.35
N ARG A 134 10.17 -23.95 25.43
CA ARG A 134 9.19 -24.26 26.49
C ARG A 134 9.87 -24.33 27.84
N GLU A 135 11.00 -25.03 27.94
CA GLU A 135 11.83 -25.12 29.15
C GLU A 135 12.28 -23.73 29.62
N LYS A 136 12.73 -22.86 28.71
CA LYS A 136 13.11 -21.49 29.06
C LYS A 136 11.94 -20.70 29.64
N LYS A 137 10.74 -20.80 29.07
CA LYS A 137 9.54 -20.13 29.61
C LYS A 137 9.21 -20.64 31.00
N VAL A 138 9.14 -21.96 31.15
CA VAL A 138 8.88 -22.61 32.45
C VAL A 138 9.95 -22.23 33.49
N ALA A 139 11.22 -22.18 33.11
CA ALA A 139 12.31 -21.77 33.98
C ALA A 139 12.20 -20.30 34.39
N THR A 140 11.79 -19.41 33.48
CA THR A 140 11.57 -17.99 33.81
C THR A 140 10.38 -17.80 34.74
N GLU A 141 9.31 -18.55 34.56
CA GLU A 141 8.13 -18.53 35.44
C GLU A 141 8.49 -19.07 36.83
N LEU A 142 9.14 -20.24 36.92
CA LEU A 142 9.63 -20.81 38.18
C LEU A 142 10.58 -19.87 38.90
N LYS A 143 11.51 -19.22 38.19
CA LYS A 143 12.44 -18.26 38.78
C LYS A 143 11.69 -17.07 39.38
N ARG A 144 10.71 -16.54 38.64
CA ARG A 144 9.88 -15.42 39.10
C ARG A 144 9.04 -15.81 40.32
N GLU A 145 8.48 -17.01 40.35
CA GLU A 145 7.74 -17.53 41.50
C GLU A 145 8.65 -17.72 42.72
N PHE A 146 9.86 -18.24 42.51
CA PHE A 146 10.84 -18.40 43.58
C PHE A 146 11.30 -17.07 44.15
N GLU A 147 11.55 -16.08 43.29
CA GLU A 147 11.87 -14.71 43.71
C GLU A 147 10.70 -14.09 44.51
N GLN A 148 9.46 -14.29 44.06
CA GLN A 148 8.27 -13.85 44.81
C GLN A 148 8.13 -14.57 46.16
N PHE A 149 8.39 -15.88 46.22
CA PHE A 149 8.34 -16.65 47.46
C PHE A 149 9.43 -16.22 48.44
N GLN A 150 10.67 -16.05 47.97
CA GLN A 150 11.78 -15.55 48.77
C GLN A 150 11.51 -14.13 49.29
N ALA A 151 10.93 -13.26 48.46
CA ALA A 151 10.53 -11.92 48.89
C ALA A 151 9.43 -11.95 49.96
N ARG A 152 8.43 -12.82 49.83
CA ARG A 152 7.39 -13.03 50.86
C ARG A 152 7.99 -13.54 52.16
N MET A 153 8.86 -14.54 52.10
CA MET A 153 9.53 -15.11 53.28
C MET A 153 10.49 -14.11 53.94
N ALA A 154 11.17 -13.26 53.17
CA ALA A 154 12.01 -12.19 53.69
C ALA A 154 11.17 -11.09 54.36
N ALA A 155 10.01 -10.73 53.77
CA ALA A 155 9.07 -9.80 54.38
C ALA A 155 8.46 -10.36 55.68
N GLU A 156 8.15 -11.65 55.72
CA GLU A 156 7.65 -12.34 56.92
C GLU A 156 8.71 -12.40 58.02
N LYS A 157 9.99 -12.60 57.68
CA LYS A 157 11.11 -12.56 58.63
C LYS A 157 11.49 -11.13 59.07
N ALA A 158 11.26 -10.12 58.23
CA ALA A 158 11.52 -8.71 58.52
C ALA A 158 10.35 -8.01 59.23
N ALA A 159 9.19 -8.65 59.36
CA ALA A 159 8.09 -8.15 60.17
C ALA A 159 8.49 -8.17 61.66
N PRO A 160 8.50 -7.02 62.37
CA PRO A 160 8.94 -6.97 63.75
C PRO A 160 7.96 -7.68 64.68
N THR A 161 8.46 -8.64 65.46
CA THR A 161 7.79 -9.14 66.66
C THR A 161 7.77 -8.03 67.71
N SER A 162 6.66 -7.30 67.79
CA SER A 162 6.29 -6.38 68.88
C SER A 162 4.76 -6.33 68.88
N THR A 163 3.99 -6.67 69.91
CA THR A 163 4.05 -6.37 71.34
C THR A 163 3.02 -7.32 72.01
N SER A 164 3.28 -7.98 73.14
CA SER A 164 2.86 -7.47 74.45
C SER A 164 3.19 -8.50 75.54
N GLY A 165 3.99 -8.07 76.53
CA GLY A 165 4.07 -8.76 77.80
C GLY A 165 2.86 -8.41 78.67
N MET A 166 2.16 -9.43 79.19
CA MET A 166 1.46 -9.31 80.48
C MET A 166 1.41 -10.66 81.21
N ARG A 167 2.50 -10.90 81.95
CA ARG A 167 2.56 -11.50 83.30
C ARG A 167 1.35 -12.32 83.77
N ARG A 168 1.53 -13.63 83.96
CA ARG A 168 0.90 -14.36 85.09
C ARG A 168 1.65 -15.63 85.52
N LYS A 169 2.33 -15.49 86.65
CA LYS A 169 2.58 -16.44 87.76
C LYS A 169 2.88 -17.92 87.43
N ARG A 170 4.10 -18.31 87.83
CA ARG A 170 4.54 -19.67 88.19
C ARG A 170 3.50 -20.44 89.03
N ARG A 171 3.33 -21.73 88.73
CA ARG A 171 3.54 -22.84 89.68
C ARG A 171 3.83 -24.13 88.88
N MET A 172 4.89 -24.81 89.29
CA MET A 172 5.31 -26.12 88.80
C MET A 172 4.39 -27.22 89.35
N GLU A 173 4.19 -28.30 88.58
CA GLU A 173 4.47 -29.70 88.96
C GLU A 173 3.75 -30.72 88.05
N GLY A 174 4.38 -31.89 87.86
CA GLY A 174 3.83 -33.09 87.20
C GLY A 174 4.46 -33.38 85.84
N TRP A 175 5.72 -33.83 85.72
CA TRP A 175 6.16 -35.22 85.91
C TRP A 175 5.18 -36.27 85.38
N GLN A 176 5.59 -36.93 84.28
CA GLN A 176 5.22 -38.29 83.84
C GLN A 176 3.84 -38.50 83.21
N HIS A 177 3.69 -38.32 81.88
CA HIS A 177 2.60 -39.01 81.13
C HIS A 177 2.78 -39.11 79.60
N TRP A 178 3.96 -39.46 79.07
CA TRP A 178 4.03 -39.88 77.65
C TRP A 178 5.19 -40.81 77.32
N ILE A 179 5.27 -41.94 78.02
CA ILE A 179 5.85 -43.19 77.50
C ILE A 179 4.93 -44.30 78.00
N ARG A 180 4.56 -45.23 77.11
CA ARG A 180 3.87 -46.53 77.33
C ARG A 180 2.38 -46.57 76.94
N ARG A 181 2.15 -46.78 75.64
CA ARG A 181 1.15 -47.75 75.20
C ARG A 181 1.56 -48.39 73.88
N GLY A 182 2.63 -49.18 73.96
CA GLY A 182 2.73 -50.40 73.17
C GLY A 182 2.04 -51.51 73.98
N PHE A 183 0.85 -51.88 73.54
CA PHE A 183 0.33 -53.25 73.53
C PHE A 183 -0.85 -53.28 72.58
#